data_AF-A0A0U1L3B9-F1
#
_entry.id   AF-A0A0U1L3B9-F1
#
_cell.length_a   1.000
_cell.length_b   1.000
_cell.length_c   1.000
_cell.angle_alpha   90.00
_cell.angle_beta   90.00
_cell.angle_gamma   90.00
#
_symmetry.space_group_name_H-M   'P 1'
#
loop_
_entity.id
_entity.type
_entity.pdbx_description
1 polymer ?
#
loop_
_entity_poly.entity_id
_entity_poly.type
_entity_poly.pdbx_seq_one_letter_code
_entity_poly.pdbx_strand_id
1 'polypeptide(L)'
;MREVNKTVNVTKTVQEAIAIVKEDIISIAEDKANKHIHVKINLVDVSGNIVMSEEYGIDGDDYTLLMSANPDFAPNKPENEYREADLWYIIDLIRGA
;
A
#
# COMPACT_ATOMS: atom_id res chain seq x y z
N MET A 1 -20.33 -0.42 -50.71
CA MET A 1 -19.51 -1.32 -49.87
C MET A 1 -19.08 -2.51 -50.72
N ARG A 2 -17.86 -3.00 -50.57
CA ARG A 2 -17.35 -4.21 -51.25
C ARG A 2 -16.90 -5.19 -50.18
N GLU A 3 -17.35 -6.43 -50.27
CA GLU A 3 -16.85 -7.51 -49.42
C GLU A 3 -15.39 -7.82 -49.78
N VAL A 4 -14.56 -7.98 -48.76
CA VAL A 4 -13.15 -8.32 -48.91
C VAL A 4 -12.81 -9.42 -47.91
N ASN A 5 -12.34 -10.55 -48.41
CA ASN A 5 -11.80 -11.64 -47.59
C ASN A 5 -10.30 -11.38 -47.35
N LYS A 6 -9.98 -10.58 -46.34
CA LYS A 6 -8.60 -10.36 -45.90
C LYS A 6 -8.48 -10.59 -44.41
N THR A 7 -7.50 -11.39 -44.03
CA THR A 7 -7.11 -11.58 -42.63
C THR A 7 -6.02 -10.58 -42.27
N VAL A 8 -6.19 -9.87 -41.17
CA VAL A 8 -5.19 -8.93 -40.64
C VAL A 8 -4.91 -9.28 -39.19
N ASN A 9 -3.64 -9.29 -38.81
CA ASN A 9 -3.23 -9.47 -37.42
C ASN A 9 -3.42 -8.16 -36.68
N VAL A 10 -4.25 -8.17 -35.65
CA VAL A 10 -4.50 -7.02 -34.80
C VAL A 10 -4.03 -7.37 -33.40
N THR A 11 -3.13 -6.56 -32.85
CA THR A 11 -2.73 -6.67 -31.44
C THR A 11 -3.86 -6.08 -30.59
N LYS A 12 -4.47 -6.90 -29.74
CA LYS A 12 -5.45 -6.44 -28.76
C LYS A 12 -4.78 -6.31 -27.39
N THR A 13 -4.83 -5.13 -26.80
CA THR A 13 -4.46 -4.94 -25.40
C THR A 13 -5.62 -5.45 -24.53
N VAL A 14 -5.39 -6.47 -23.72
CA VAL A 14 -6.38 -7.00 -22.77
C VAL A 14 -5.96 -6.56 -21.38
N GLN A 15 -6.87 -5.93 -20.64
CA GLN A 15 -6.69 -5.61 -19.23
C GLN A 15 -7.43 -6.68 -18.42
N GLU A 16 -6.69 -7.45 -17.64
CA GLU A 16 -7.23 -8.50 -16.78
C GLU A 16 -7.20 -8.03 -15.32
N ALA A 17 -8.30 -8.27 -14.59
CA ALA A 17 -8.36 -7.99 -13.16
C ALA A 17 -7.69 -9.14 -12.41
N ILE A 18 -6.62 -8.84 -11.68
CA ILE A 18 -5.90 -9.81 -10.85
C ILE A 18 -6.37 -9.65 -9.40
N ALA A 19 -6.69 -10.77 -8.76
CA ALA A 19 -7.04 -10.79 -7.34
C ALA A 19 -5.77 -10.72 -6.48
N ILE A 20 -5.65 -9.65 -5.69
CA ILE A 20 -4.64 -9.53 -4.64
C ILE A 20 -5.12 -10.32 -3.42
N VAL A 21 -4.28 -11.20 -2.91
CA VAL A 21 -4.63 -12.06 -1.76
C VAL A 21 -3.80 -11.76 -0.52
N LYS A 22 -2.68 -11.04 -0.68
CA LYS A 22 -1.76 -10.71 0.41
C LYS A 22 -1.15 -9.34 0.20
N GLU A 23 -0.91 -8.67 1.30
CA GLU A 23 -0.16 -7.43 1.38
C GLU A 23 0.99 -7.65 2.36
N ASP A 24 2.19 -7.22 1.99
CA ASP A 24 3.39 -7.43 2.79
C ASP A 24 4.22 -6.14 2.85
N ILE A 25 4.52 -5.67 4.06
CA ILE A 25 5.39 -4.51 4.26
C ILE A 25 6.83 -4.96 4.04
N ILE A 26 7.41 -4.52 2.93
CA ILE A 26 8.78 -4.91 2.54
C ILE A 26 9.84 -3.91 2.99
N SER A 27 9.44 -2.67 3.30
CA SER A 27 10.38 -1.64 3.71
C SER A 27 9.68 -0.57 4.53
N ILE A 28 10.36 -0.15 5.60
CA ILE A 28 9.96 0.98 6.44
C ILE A 28 11.19 1.88 6.54
N ALA A 29 11.06 3.11 6.06
CA ALA A 29 12.10 4.13 6.15
C ALA A 29 11.57 5.29 6.99
N GLU A 30 12.09 5.41 8.20
CA GLU A 30 11.72 6.46 9.14
C GLU A 30 12.74 7.59 9.11
N ASP A 31 12.24 8.82 9.01
CA ASP A 31 12.97 10.06 9.20
C ASP A 31 12.37 10.82 10.39
N LYS A 32 12.98 10.66 11.57
CA LYS A 32 12.57 11.38 12.79
C LYS A 32 12.85 12.88 12.72
N ALA A 33 13.81 13.33 11.91
CA ALA A 33 14.17 14.74 11.82
C ALA A 33 13.09 15.53 11.08
N ASN A 34 12.54 14.93 10.01
CA ASN A 34 11.48 15.47 9.20
C ASN A 34 10.08 15.02 9.64
N LYS A 35 9.98 14.15 10.66
CA LYS A 35 8.72 13.56 11.14
C LYS A 35 7.95 12.88 10.01
N HIS A 36 8.65 12.03 9.27
CA HIS A 36 8.13 11.35 8.10
C HIS A 36 8.48 9.87 8.16
N ILE A 37 7.52 8.99 7.89
CA ILE A 37 7.74 7.55 7.75
C ILE A 37 7.25 7.13 6.38
N HIS A 38 8.12 6.49 5.63
CA HIS A 38 7.81 5.95 4.33
C HIS A 38 7.68 4.43 4.44
N VAL A 39 6.49 3.92 4.16
CA VAL A 39 6.17 2.49 4.20
C VAL A 39 5.94 1.98 2.79
N LYS A 40 6.60 0.87 2.44
CA LYS A 40 6.44 0.21 1.15
C LYS A 40 5.77 -1.15 1.33
N ILE A 41 4.70 -1.36 0.59
CA ILE A 41 3.85 -2.54 0.65
C ILE A 41 3.85 -3.21 -0.72
N ASN A 42 3.99 -4.53 -0.74
CA ASN A 42 3.80 -5.32 -1.95
C ASN A 42 2.44 -6.00 -1.94
N LEU A 43 1.70 -5.83 -3.03
CA LEU A 43 0.46 -6.53 -3.32
C LEU A 43 0.80 -7.81 -4.07
N VAL A 44 0.48 -8.96 -3.47
CA VAL A 44 0.83 -10.28 -3.97
C VAL A 44 -0.42 -11.02 -4.44
N ASP A 45 -0.36 -11.58 -5.66
CA ASP A 45 -1.44 -12.40 -6.21
C ASP A 45 -1.51 -13.79 -5.60
N VAL A 46 -2.56 -14.53 -5.96
CA VAL A 46 -2.77 -15.93 -5.58
C VAL A 46 -1.62 -16.87 -5.96
N SER A 47 -0.85 -16.52 -6.97
CA SER A 47 0.30 -17.28 -7.46
C SER A 47 1.60 -16.92 -6.72
N GLY A 48 1.57 -15.94 -5.83
CA GLY A 48 2.75 -15.46 -5.10
C GLY A 48 3.58 -14.43 -5.86
N ASN A 49 3.10 -13.90 -6.99
CA ASN A 49 3.81 -12.84 -7.71
C ASN A 49 3.44 -11.47 -7.15
N ILE A 50 4.43 -10.58 -7.11
CA ILE A 50 4.21 -9.16 -6.80
C ILE A 50 3.52 -8.54 -8.02
N VAL A 51 2.25 -8.16 -7.85
CA VAL A 51 1.47 -7.50 -8.90
C VAL A 51 1.77 -6.02 -8.91
N MET A 52 1.87 -5.43 -7.73
CA MET A 52 2.03 -3.99 -7.55
C MET A 52 2.75 -3.71 -6.23
N SER A 53 3.46 -2.59 -6.17
CA SER A 53 4.00 -2.05 -4.94
C SER A 53 3.33 -0.71 -4.66
N GLU A 54 2.87 -0.53 -3.43
CA GLU A 54 2.31 0.72 -2.93
C GLU A 54 3.28 1.36 -1.95
N GLU A 55 3.34 2.68 -1.96
CA GLU A 55 4.24 3.47 -1.13
C GLU A 55 3.41 4.53 -0.43
N TYR A 56 3.46 4.52 0.91
CA TYR A 56 2.70 5.42 1.77
C TYR A 56 3.65 6.29 2.58
N GLY A 57 3.46 7.59 2.47
CA GLY A 57 4.10 8.57 3.34
C GLY A 57 3.19 8.87 4.52
N ILE A 58 3.68 8.63 5.73
CA ILE A 58 3.05 9.01 6.99
C ILE A 58 3.76 10.28 7.47
N ASP A 59 3.05 11.41 7.45
CA ASP A 59 3.56 12.71 7.89
C ASP A 59 2.49 13.51 8.64
N GLY A 60 2.89 14.66 9.20
CA GLY A 60 1.97 15.59 9.85
C GLY A 60 1.18 14.99 11.02
N ASP A 61 -0.14 15.05 10.92
CA ASP A 61 -1.06 14.55 11.95
C ASP A 61 -1.03 13.03 12.07
N ASP A 62 -0.87 12.30 10.96
CA ASP A 62 -0.79 10.83 10.96
C ASP A 62 0.49 10.35 11.65
N TYR A 63 1.61 11.04 11.43
CA TYR A 63 2.86 10.78 12.16
C TYR A 63 2.70 11.06 13.65
N THR A 64 2.03 12.17 14.00
CA THR A 64 1.80 12.55 15.39
C THR A 64 0.90 11.54 16.10
N LEU A 65 -0.14 11.07 15.41
CA LEU A 65 -1.04 10.02 15.89
C LEU A 65 -0.30 8.69 16.06
N LEU A 66 0.54 8.33 15.09
CA LEU A 66 1.38 7.14 15.14
C LEU A 66 2.41 7.22 16.27
N MET A 67 2.96 8.37 16.60
CA MET A 67 3.96 8.52 17.66
C MET A 67 3.35 8.82 19.03
N SER A 68 2.03 8.98 19.10
CA SER A 68 1.31 9.29 20.35
C SER A 68 1.35 8.10 21.32
N ALA A 69 1.41 8.41 22.61
CA ALA A 69 1.29 7.42 23.67
C ALA A 69 -0.18 7.00 23.86
N ASN A 70 -0.42 5.70 23.97
CA ASN A 70 -1.75 5.12 24.22
C ASN A 70 -2.88 5.65 23.32
N PRO A 71 -2.75 5.62 21.98
CA PRO A 71 -3.86 5.95 21.10
C PRO A 71 -4.95 4.87 21.18
N ASP A 72 -6.19 5.23 20.79
CA ASP A 72 -7.35 4.33 20.87
C ASP A 72 -7.15 2.99 20.14
N PHE A 73 -6.38 2.98 19.05
CA PHE A 73 -6.06 1.78 18.28
C PHE A 73 -4.92 0.93 18.89
N ALA A 74 -4.12 1.48 19.82
CA ALA A 74 -2.99 0.80 20.44
C ALA A 74 -2.85 1.13 21.93
N PRO A 75 -3.70 0.55 22.79
CA PRO A 75 -3.58 0.72 24.23
C PRO A 75 -2.28 0.09 24.74
N ASN A 76 -1.57 0.79 25.63
CA ASN A 76 -0.25 0.44 26.18
C ASN A 76 0.93 0.66 25.23
N LYS A 77 0.76 1.48 24.19
CA LYS A 77 1.84 1.90 23.30
C LYS A 77 2.64 3.04 23.95
N PRO A 78 3.97 2.90 24.07
CA PRO A 78 4.84 3.97 24.53
C PRO A 78 4.91 5.12 23.52
N GLU A 79 5.16 6.33 24.01
CA GLU A 79 5.38 7.51 23.16
C GLU A 79 6.60 7.31 22.26
N ASN A 80 6.54 7.79 21.01
CA ASN A 80 7.61 7.68 20.01
C ASN A 80 7.99 6.25 19.60
N GLU A 81 7.13 5.27 19.86
CA GLU A 81 7.27 3.88 19.42
C GLU A 81 6.03 3.44 18.66
N TYR A 82 6.18 2.58 17.66
CA TYR A 82 5.08 1.95 16.94
C TYR A 82 5.34 0.48 16.66
N ARG A 83 4.24 -0.23 16.52
CA ARG A 83 4.19 -1.62 16.08
C ARG A 83 3.75 -1.65 14.62
N GLU A 84 4.02 -2.76 13.94
CA GLU A 84 3.57 -2.96 12.56
C GLU A 84 2.04 -2.82 12.43
N ALA A 85 1.28 -3.30 13.42
CA ALA A 85 -0.18 -3.14 13.46
C ALA A 85 -0.62 -1.67 13.47
N ASP A 86 0.18 -0.78 14.06
CA ASP A 86 -0.11 0.66 14.08
C ASP A 86 0.11 1.27 12.69
N LEU A 87 1.15 0.82 11.97
CA LEU A 87 1.40 1.26 10.60
C LEU A 87 0.24 0.86 9.69
N TRP A 88 -0.24 -0.38 9.81
CA TRP A 88 -1.40 -0.84 9.07
C TRP A 88 -2.63 0.03 9.34
N TYR A 89 -2.88 0.37 10.60
CA TYR A 89 -4.00 1.24 10.95
C TYR A 89 -3.90 2.63 10.31
N ILE A 90 -2.72 3.26 10.34
CA ILE A 90 -2.52 4.56 9.69
C ILE A 90 -2.62 4.45 8.17
N ILE A 91 -2.09 3.39 7.57
CA ILE A 91 -2.20 3.13 6.13
C ILE A 91 -3.67 2.98 5.73
N ASP A 92 -4.48 2.26 6.50
CA ASP A 92 -5.91 2.12 6.26
C ASP A 92 -6.65 3.46 6.40
N LEU A 93 -6.26 4.30 7.38
CA LEU A 93 -6.77 5.67 7.49
C LEU A 93 -6.43 6.53 6.26
N ILE A 94 -5.19 6.46 5.76
CA ILE A 94 -4.76 7.17 4.54
C ILE A 94 -5.53 6.67 3.31
N ARG A 95 -5.80 5.37 3.24
CA ARG A 95 -6.62 4.74 2.19
C ARG A 95 -8.10 5.16 2.26
N GLY A 96 -8.54 5.71 3.39
CA GLY A 96 -9.93 6.10 3.63
C GLY A 96 -10.87 4.90 3.78
N ALA A 97 -10.35 3.79 4.33
CA ALA A 97 -11.08 2.53 4.54
C ALA A 97 -12.08 2.61 5.69
#